data_AF-A0A4Q5QWL6-F1
#
_entry.id   AF-A0A4Q5QWL6-F1
#
_cell.length_a   1.000
_cell.length_b   1.000
_cell.length_c   1.000
_cell.angle_alpha   90.00
_cell.angle_beta   90.00
_cell.angle_gamma   90.00
#
_symmetry.space_group_name_H-M   'P 1'
#
loop_
_entity.id
_entity.type
_entity.pdbx_description
1 polymer ?
#
loop_
_entity_poly.entity_id
_entity_poly.type
_entity_poly.pdbx_seq_one_letter_code
_entity_poly.pdbx_strand_id
1 'polypeptide(L)'
;MSNTSLTEDWLRLSTGSLFLMVESAAVISLRSMLFLTRDPRGRDEAVRMVAEKFQANIDLAAKFATNGARSPSEAALLSVNHYGSLVRANRKRLLDQRMARKLAGR
;
A
#
# COMPACT_ATOMS: atom_id res chain seq x y z
N MET A 1 9.05 20.51 24.13
CA MET A 1 8.67 19.24 23.46
C MET A 1 9.22 18.11 24.32
N SER A 2 8.36 17.25 24.88
CA SER A 2 8.78 16.17 25.77
C SER A 2 9.35 14.99 24.96
N ASN A 3 10.49 14.44 25.39
CA ASN A 3 11.18 13.31 24.74
C ASN A 3 10.28 12.09 24.49
N THR A 4 9.24 11.92 25.31
CA THR A 4 8.26 10.83 25.21
C THR A 4 7.51 10.80 23.87
N SER A 5 7.21 11.97 23.30
CA SER A 5 6.48 12.09 22.02
C SER A 5 7.31 11.61 20.82
N LEU A 6 8.62 11.87 20.82
CA LEU A 6 9.51 11.40 19.77
C LEU A 6 9.64 9.88 19.77
N THR A 7 9.85 9.27 20.95
CA THR A 7 9.92 7.81 21.06
C THR A 7 8.64 7.12 20.62
N GLU A 8 7.48 7.70 20.92
CA GLU A 8 6.18 7.19 20.48
C GLU A 8 6.02 7.27 18.95
N ASP A 9 6.36 8.40 18.35
CA ASP A 9 6.30 8.60 16.89
C ASP A 9 7.21 7.62 16.14
N TRP A 10 8.44 7.43 16.63
CA TRP A 10 9.39 6.48 16.04
C TRP A 10 8.93 5.04 16.15
N LEU A 11 8.31 4.65 17.28
CA LEU A 11 7.76 3.31 17.45
C LEU A 11 6.57 3.09 16.50
N ARG A 12 5.67 4.06 16.38
CA ARG A 12 4.54 4.02 15.43
C ARG A 12 5.00 3.96 13.99
N LEU A 13 6.03 4.73 13.64
CA LEU A 13 6.60 4.73 12.31
C LEU A 13 7.25 3.39 11.97
N SER A 14 8.03 2.84 12.91
CA SER A 14 8.71 1.55 12.73
C SER A 14 7.72 0.41 12.56
N THR A 15 6.72 0.32 13.46
CA THR A 15 5.67 -0.70 13.39
C THR A 15 4.82 -0.55 12.14
N GLY A 16 4.39 0.68 11.81
CA GLY A 16 3.64 0.97 10.58
C GLY A 16 4.42 0.60 9.31
N SER A 17 5.72 0.88 9.27
CA SER A 17 6.60 0.53 8.15
C SER A 17 6.79 -0.97 8.00
N LEU A 18 6.95 -1.70 9.11
CA LEU A 18 7.03 -3.16 9.11
C LEU A 18 5.73 -3.78 8.57
N PHE A 19 4.57 -3.31 9.01
CA PHE A 19 3.28 -3.74 8.48
C PHE A 19 3.15 -3.43 6.99
N LEU A 20 3.50 -2.21 6.57
CA LEU A 20 3.49 -1.82 5.16
C LEU A 20 4.42 -2.70 4.31
N MET A 21 5.60 -3.06 4.82
CA MET A 21 6.52 -3.96 4.15
C MET A 21 5.92 -5.34 3.92
N VAL A 22 5.34 -5.96 4.97
CA VAL A 22 4.70 -7.28 4.88
C VAL A 22 3.52 -7.26 3.90
N GLU A 23 2.66 -6.25 4.00
CA GLU A 23 1.51 -6.05 3.12
C GLU A 23 1.95 -5.86 1.65
N SER A 24 3.04 -5.11 1.43
CA SER A 24 3.61 -4.88 0.09
C SER A 24 4.19 -6.15 -0.50
N ALA A 25 4.92 -6.94 0.31
CA ALA A 25 5.45 -8.24 -0.11
C ALA A 25 4.33 -9.18 -0.56
N ALA A 26 3.21 -9.24 0.17
CA ALA A 26 2.06 -10.05 -0.20
C ALA A 26 1.44 -9.61 -1.55
N VAL A 27 1.27 -8.30 -1.76
CA VAL A 27 0.78 -7.74 -3.04
C VAL A 27 1.72 -8.09 -4.20
N ILE A 28 3.03 -7.94 -4.00
CA ILE A 28 4.05 -8.28 -5.00
C ILE A 28 3.94 -9.77 -5.34
N SER A 29 3.93 -10.66 -4.35
CA SER A 29 3.81 -12.10 -4.60
C SER A 29 2.53 -12.46 -5.36
N LEU A 30 1.38 -11.88 -5.02
CA LEU A 30 0.11 -12.13 -5.70
C LEU A 30 0.14 -11.69 -7.17
N ARG A 31 0.78 -10.55 -7.47
CA ARG A 31 0.94 -10.03 -8.83
C ARG A 31 1.96 -10.82 -9.63
N SER A 32 3.09 -11.17 -9.02
CA SER A 32 4.09 -12.05 -9.63
C SER A 32 3.48 -13.37 -10.06
N MET A 33 2.56 -13.94 -9.28
CA MET A 33 1.86 -15.17 -9.67
C MET A 33 1.00 -14.97 -10.93
N LEU A 34 0.29 -13.84 -11.09
CA LEU A 34 -0.47 -13.55 -12.31
C LEU A 34 0.43 -13.51 -13.55
N PHE A 35 1.61 -12.89 -13.43
CA PHE A 35 2.56 -12.80 -14.53
C PHE A 35 3.21 -14.14 -14.84
N LEU A 36 3.64 -14.88 -13.80
CA LEU A 36 4.29 -16.18 -13.94
C LEU A 36 3.36 -17.23 -14.56
N THR A 37 2.08 -17.24 -14.19
CA THR A 37 1.10 -18.18 -14.77
C THR A 37 0.58 -17.74 -16.14
N ARG A 38 1.08 -16.63 -16.70
CA ARG A 38 0.57 -16.00 -17.92
C ARG A 38 -0.96 -15.81 -17.87
N ASP A 39 -1.50 -15.43 -16.71
CA ASP A 39 -2.95 -15.17 -16.57
C ASP A 39 -3.31 -14.05 -17.55
N PRO A 40 -4.36 -14.20 -18.39
CA PRO A 40 -4.75 -13.19 -19.38
C PRO A 40 -4.98 -11.80 -18.78
N ARG A 41 -5.35 -11.72 -17.50
CA ARG A 41 -5.55 -10.47 -16.77
C ARG A 41 -4.26 -9.80 -16.31
N GLY A 42 -3.11 -10.45 -16.48
CA GLY A 42 -1.81 -9.88 -16.12
C GLY A 42 -1.57 -8.53 -16.80
N ARG A 43 -1.99 -8.37 -18.06
CA ARG A 43 -1.87 -7.09 -18.78
C ARG A 43 -2.70 -5.98 -18.12
N ASP A 44 -3.96 -6.27 -17.81
CA ASP A 44 -4.86 -5.31 -17.16
C ASP A 44 -4.38 -4.95 -15.76
N GLU A 45 -3.88 -5.94 -15.02
CA GLU A 45 -3.28 -5.72 -13.69
C GLU A 45 -2.03 -4.84 -13.80
N ALA A 46 -1.18 -5.01 -14.81
CA ALA A 46 -0.01 -4.16 -15.00
C ALA A 46 -0.39 -2.69 -15.29
N VAL A 47 -1.42 -2.46 -16.11
CA VAL A 47 -1.94 -1.10 -16.36
C VAL A 47 -2.51 -0.50 -15.08
N ARG A 48 -3.34 -1.27 -14.36
CA ARG A 48 -3.93 -0.86 -13.08
C ARG A 48 -2.86 -0.52 -12.05
N MET A 49 -1.80 -1.32 -11.97
CA MET A 49 -0.66 -1.09 -11.08
C MET A 49 0.01 0.27 -11.31
N VAL A 50 0.08 0.74 -12.55
CA VAL A 50 0.65 2.06 -12.87
C VAL A 50 -0.32 3.16 -12.46
N ALA A 51 -1.59 3.03 -12.83
CA ALA A 51 -2.63 3.99 -12.44
C ALA A 51 -2.72 4.15 -10.91
N GLU A 52 -2.70 3.04 -10.16
CA GLU A 52 -2.70 3.05 -8.70
C GLU A 52 -1.49 3.80 -8.12
N LYS A 53 -0.28 3.64 -8.70
CA LYS A 53 0.93 4.36 -8.24
C LYS A 53 0.82 5.86 -8.51
N PHE A 54 0.35 6.25 -9.69
CA PHE A 54 0.15 7.65 -10.02
C PHE A 54 -0.88 8.29 -9.09
N GLN A 55 -2.05 7.66 -8.93
CA GLN A 55 -3.10 8.17 -8.06
C GLN A 55 -2.62 8.30 -6.61
N ALA A 56 -1.92 7.30 -6.07
CA ALA A 56 -1.39 7.36 -4.72
C ALA A 56 -0.42 8.55 -4.50
N ASN A 57 0.46 8.82 -5.47
CA ASN A 57 1.38 9.95 -5.36
C ASN A 57 0.66 11.29 -5.46
N ILE A 58 -0.33 11.41 -6.35
CA ILE A 58 -1.16 12.61 -6.47
C ILE A 58 -1.94 12.86 -5.18
N ASP A 59 -2.57 11.82 -4.62
CA ASP A 59 -3.33 11.91 -3.38
C ASP A 59 -2.44 12.30 -2.20
N LEU A 60 -1.22 11.74 -2.12
CA LEU A 60 -0.26 12.10 -1.09
C LEU A 60 0.21 13.56 -1.22
N ALA A 61 0.54 13.98 -2.43
CA ALA A 61 0.93 15.35 -2.71
C ALA A 61 -0.19 16.34 -2.35
N ALA A 62 -1.44 16.00 -2.70
CA ALA A 62 -2.61 16.78 -2.31
C ALA A 62 -2.76 16.86 -0.79
N LYS A 63 -2.61 15.74 -0.06
CA LYS A 63 -2.65 15.74 1.42
C LYS A 63 -1.59 16.64 2.03
N PHE A 64 -0.38 16.65 1.47
CA PHE A 64 0.66 17.57 1.92
C PHE A 64 0.34 19.03 1.58
N ALA A 65 -0.22 19.30 0.40
CA ALA A 65 -0.60 20.64 0.00
C ALA A 65 -1.76 21.21 0.83
N THR A 66 -2.73 20.39 1.26
CA THR A 66 -3.92 20.87 2.00
C THR A 66 -3.75 20.85 3.51
N ASN A 67 -3.16 19.80 4.08
CA ASN A 67 -3.06 19.65 5.53
C ASN A 67 -1.67 19.97 6.09
N GLY A 68 -0.64 19.95 5.23
CA GLY A 68 0.76 20.06 5.66
C GLY A 68 1.17 18.93 6.61
N ALA A 69 2.48 18.75 6.78
CA ALA A 69 3.02 18.07 7.95
C ALA A 69 3.77 19.10 8.79
N ARG A 70 3.57 19.11 10.10
CA ARG A 70 4.20 20.08 11.00
C ARG A 70 5.62 19.67 11.39
N SER A 71 5.98 18.41 11.13
CA SER A 71 7.32 17.87 11.35
C SER A 71 7.66 16.78 10.32
N PRO A 72 8.96 16.46 10.15
CA PRO A 72 9.38 15.31 9.34
C PRO A 72 8.80 13.97 9.82
N SER A 73 8.67 13.77 11.14
CA SER A 73 8.10 12.53 11.71
C SER A 73 6.62 12.39 11.35
N GLU A 74 5.87 13.48 11.43
CA GLU A 74 4.45 13.52 11.04
C GLU A 74 4.28 13.26 9.53
N ALA A 75 5.16 13.84 8.70
CA ALA A 75 5.15 13.61 7.25
C ALA A 75 5.38 12.13 6.92
N ALA A 76 6.33 11.50 7.60
CA ALA A 76 6.64 10.08 7.44
C ALA A 76 5.46 9.20 7.88
N LEU A 77 4.86 9.48 9.04
CA LEU A 77 3.68 8.77 9.53
C LEU A 77 2.49 8.91 8.58
N LEU A 78 2.23 10.11 8.06
CA LEU A 78 1.16 10.36 7.09
C LEU A 78 1.38 9.55 5.81
N SER A 79 2.62 9.51 5.31
CA SER A 79 3.00 8.74 4.13
C SER A 79 2.80 7.23 4.35
N VAL A 80 3.31 6.69 5.47
CA VAL A 80 3.17 5.27 5.81
C VAL A 80 1.70 4.87 5.95
N ASN A 81 0.89 5.69 6.63
CA ASN A 81 -0.54 5.43 6.78
C ASN A 81 -1.27 5.49 5.42
N HIS A 82 -0.94 6.48 4.59
CA HIS A 82 -1.55 6.63 3.28
C HIS A 82 -1.24 5.43 2.38
N TYR A 83 0.03 5.09 2.18
CA TYR A 83 0.40 3.94 1.38
C TYR A 83 -0.08 2.62 1.99
N GLY A 84 -0.02 2.47 3.32
CA GLY A 84 -0.51 1.30 4.04
C GLY A 84 -1.98 1.01 3.76
N SER A 85 -2.83 2.04 3.76
CA SER A 85 -4.25 1.89 3.44
C SER A 85 -4.48 1.38 2.01
N LEU A 86 -3.74 1.91 1.03
CA LEU A 86 -3.85 1.54 -0.37
C LEU A 86 -3.30 0.13 -0.65
N VAL A 87 -2.16 -0.23 -0.05
CA VAL A 87 -1.59 -1.57 -0.19
C VAL A 87 -2.52 -2.63 0.41
N ARG A 88 -3.14 -2.34 1.56
CA ARG A 88 -4.13 -3.25 2.17
C ARG A 88 -5.35 -3.44 1.26
N ALA A 89 -5.85 -2.35 0.67
CA ALA A 89 -6.95 -2.42 -0.29
C ALA A 89 -6.57 -3.27 -1.52
N ASN A 90 -5.36 -3.10 -2.05
CA ASN A 90 -4.83 -3.89 -3.15
C ASN A 90 -4.70 -5.37 -2.80
N ARG A 91 -4.14 -5.69 -1.63
CA ARG A 91 -4.05 -7.08 -1.15
C ARG A 91 -5.43 -7.71 -1.06
N LYS A 92 -6.38 -7.01 -0.43
CA LYS A 92 -7.76 -7.49 -0.31
C LYS A 92 -8.36 -7.79 -1.69
N ARG A 93 -8.27 -6.85 -2.64
CA ARG A 93 -8.76 -7.04 -4.01
C ARG A 93 -8.15 -8.27 -4.68
N LEU A 94 -6.83 -8.44 -4.59
CA LEU A 94 -6.13 -9.55 -5.22
C LEU A 94 -6.49 -10.90 -4.58
N LEU A 95 -6.70 -10.93 -3.26
CA LEU A 95 -7.18 -12.11 -2.55
C LEU A 95 -8.62 -12.44 -2.96
N ASP A 96 -9.50 -11.45 -3.02
CA ASP A 96 -10.89 -11.63 -3.45
C ASP A 96 -10.94 -12.17 -4.90
N GLN A 97 -10.12 -11.63 -5.80
CA GLN A 97 -9.97 -12.13 -7.17
C GLN A 97 -9.41 -13.56 -7.24
N ARG A 98 -8.48 -13.92 -6.34
CA ARG A 98 -7.95 -15.29 -6.22
C ARG A 98 -9.01 -16.25 -5.70
N MET A 99 -9.83 -15.84 -4.73
CA MET A 99 -10.91 -16.66 -4.20
C MET A 99 -12.01 -16.85 -5.23
N ALA A 100 -12.42 -15.78 -5.91
CA ALA A 100 -13.36 -15.85 -7.02
C ALA A 100 -12.89 -16.82 -8.11
N ARG A 101 -11.60 -16.83 -8.45
CA ARG A 101 -11.00 -17.83 -9.34
C ARG A 101 -11.16 -19.26 -8.81
N LYS A 102 -10.84 -19.50 -7.54
CA LYS A 102 -10.92 -20.84 -6.95
C LYS A 102 -12.36 -21.37 -6.97
N LEU A 103 -13.35 -20.48 -6.80
CA LEU A 103 -14.78 -20.83 -6.84
C LEU A 103 -15.31 -21.03 -8.28
N ALA A 104 -14.83 -20.24 -9.24
CA ALA A 104 -15.12 -20.40 -10.67
C ALA A 104 -14.29 -21.51 -11.34
N GLY A 105 -13.52 -22.26 -10.55
CA GLY A 105 -12.82 -23.49 -10.94
C GLY A 105 -13.59 -24.76 -10.57
N ARG A 106 -14.92 -24.64 -10.38
CA ARG A 106 -15.87 -25.56 -11.01
C ARG A 106 -16.09 -25.07 -12.44
#